data_AF-A0A5Q4EMW8-F1
#
_entry.id   AF-A0A5Q4EMW8-F1
#
_cell.length_a   1.000
_cell.length_b   1.000
_cell.length_c   1.000
_cell.angle_alpha   90.00
_cell.angle_beta   90.00
_cell.angle_gamma   90.00
#
_symmetry.space_group_name_H-M   'P 1'
#
loop_
_entity.id
_entity.type
_entity.pdbx_description
1 polymer ?
#
loop_
_entity_poly.entity_id
_entity_poly.type
_entity_poly.pdbx_seq_one_letter_code
_entity_poly.pdbx_strand_id
1 'polypeptide(L)'
;MTKYEHMTDSAALAELGERVARHRLERNLTQAELAREAGISRRTLSRLEAGESTQLTNLVRVLRSLELLGNLDALVPPPIPSPLEQLRTKGRVRKRASPRSDQGPSTKPDEWTWGDGEEGNA
;
A
#
# COMPACT_ATOMS: atom_id res chain seq x y z
N MET A 1 15.70 -14.34 0.70
CA MET A 1 15.78 -12.87 0.52
C MET A 1 15.29 -12.52 -0.87
N THR A 2 14.27 -11.69 -0.97
CA THR A 2 13.74 -11.16 -2.24
C THR A 2 14.70 -10.11 -2.79
N LYS A 3 14.92 -10.08 -4.12
CA LYS A 3 15.80 -9.12 -4.82
C LYS A 3 15.51 -7.64 -4.44
N TYR A 4 14.26 -7.35 -4.05
CA TYR A 4 13.77 -6.00 -3.75
C TYR A 4 14.12 -5.45 -2.35
N GLU A 5 14.54 -6.28 -1.39
CA GLU A 5 14.80 -5.85 0.00
C GLU A 5 15.92 -4.81 0.15
N HIS A 6 16.79 -4.70 -0.86
CA HIS A 6 17.96 -3.82 -0.84
C HIS A 6 17.97 -2.83 -2.02
N MET A 7 16.89 -2.76 -2.79
CA MET A 7 16.78 -1.84 -3.92
C MET A 7 16.24 -0.49 -3.46
N THR A 8 16.77 0.60 -4.01
CA THR A 8 16.11 1.91 -3.93
C THR A 8 14.81 1.88 -4.72
N ASP A 9 13.87 2.77 -4.37
CA ASP A 9 12.60 2.92 -5.12
C ASP A 9 12.83 3.13 -6.61
N SER A 10 13.82 3.96 -6.97
CA SER A 10 14.20 4.22 -8.36
C SER A 10 14.70 2.96 -9.08
N ALA A 11 15.48 2.11 -8.40
CA ALA A 11 15.96 0.87 -8.99
C ALA A 11 14.83 -0.15 -9.16
N ALA A 12 13.91 -0.23 -8.19
CA ALA A 12 12.74 -1.10 -8.28
C ALA A 12 11.81 -0.68 -9.43
N LEU A 13 11.59 0.63 -9.61
CA LEU A 13 10.81 1.18 -10.72
C LEU A 13 11.48 0.94 -12.08
N ALA A 14 12.79 1.12 -12.19
CA ALA A 14 13.55 0.85 -13.41
C ALA A 14 13.43 -0.63 -13.83
N GLU A 15 13.62 -1.55 -12.88
CA GLU A 15 13.44 -2.98 -13.11
C GLU A 15 12.01 -3.31 -13.56
N LEU A 16 10.99 -2.70 -12.93
CA LEU A 16 9.59 -2.90 -13.33
C LEU A 16 9.32 -2.38 -14.75
N GLY A 17 9.82 -1.19 -15.08
CA GLY A 17 9.71 -0.58 -16.40
C GLY A 17 10.36 -1.43 -17.49
N GLU A 18 11.55 -1.98 -17.23
CA GLU A 18 12.25 -2.87 -18.15
C GLU A 18 11.48 -4.16 -18.42
N ARG A 19 10.86 -4.75 -17.39
CA ARG A 19 10.01 -5.95 -17.55
C ARG A 19 8.77 -5.66 -18.40
N VAL A 20 8.15 -4.50 -18.21
CA VAL A 20 7.02 -4.05 -19.07
C VAL A 20 7.49 -3.89 -20.52
N ALA A 21 8.63 -3.25 -20.74
CA ALA A 21 9.21 -3.09 -22.07
C ALA A 21 9.51 -4.45 -22.74
N ARG A 22 10.03 -5.42 -21.97
CA ARG A 22 10.29 -6.78 -22.45
C ARG A 22 9.02 -7.49 -22.89
N HIS A 23 7.97 -7.45 -22.08
CA HIS A 23 6.66 -8.03 -22.44
C HIS A 23 6.00 -7.35 -23.64
N ARG A 24 6.24 -6.05 -23.84
CA ARG A 24 5.83 -5.34 -25.05
C ARG A 24 6.58 -5.86 -26.28
N LEU A 25 7.90 -6.00 -26.18
CA LEU A 25 8.75 -6.49 -27.27
C LEU A 25 8.46 -7.94 -27.64
N GLU A 26 8.21 -8.81 -26.65
CA GLU A 26 7.78 -10.22 -26.87
C GLU A 26 6.49 -10.32 -27.69
N ARG A 27 5.63 -9.29 -27.61
CA ARG A 27 4.39 -9.18 -28.39
C ARG A 27 4.56 -8.41 -29.70
N ASN A 28 5.79 -8.03 -30.06
CA ASN A 28 6.11 -7.23 -31.25
C ASN A 28 5.36 -5.89 -31.33
N LEU A 29 5.06 -5.28 -30.18
CA LEU A 29 4.39 -3.99 -30.12
C LEU A 29 5.39 -2.83 -30.05
N THR A 30 5.17 -1.79 -30.83
CA THR A 30 5.82 -0.49 -30.64
C THR A 30 5.26 0.20 -29.39
N GLN A 31 6.00 1.17 -28.86
CA GLN A 31 5.48 2.01 -27.77
C GLN A 31 4.21 2.78 -28.19
N ALA A 32 4.08 3.16 -29.45
CA ALA A 32 2.90 3.87 -29.93
C ALA A 32 1.65 2.97 -29.93
N GLU A 33 1.81 1.70 -30.36
CA GLU A 33 0.71 0.72 -30.40
C GLU A 33 0.23 0.36 -29.00
N LEU A 34 1.14 -0.01 -28.09
CA LEU A 34 0.77 -0.33 -26.72
C LEU A 34 0.15 0.88 -26.00
N ALA A 35 0.68 2.09 -26.22
CA ALA A 35 0.11 3.30 -25.63
C ALA A 35 -1.32 3.56 -26.13
N ARG A 36 -1.57 3.35 -27.43
CA ARG A 36 -2.92 3.45 -28.03
C ARG A 36 -3.87 2.42 -27.42
N GLU A 37 -3.45 1.17 -27.28
CA GLU A 37 -4.27 0.11 -26.66
C GLU A 37 -4.57 0.38 -25.18
N ALA A 38 -3.58 0.89 -24.45
CA ALA A 38 -3.73 1.29 -23.05
C ALA A 38 -4.50 2.62 -22.88
N GLY A 39 -4.80 3.35 -23.95
CA GLY A 39 -5.46 4.66 -23.87
C GLY A 39 -4.64 5.70 -23.11
N ILE A 40 -3.31 5.73 -23.33
CA ILE A 40 -2.37 6.70 -22.76
C ILE A 40 -1.50 7.32 -23.86
N SER A 41 -0.77 8.39 -23.54
CA SER A 41 0.18 8.97 -24.49
C SER A 41 1.43 8.10 -24.65
N ARG A 42 2.05 8.09 -25.84
CA ARG A 42 3.35 7.45 -26.07
C ARG A 42 4.42 7.93 -25.09
N ARG A 43 4.42 9.22 -24.74
CA ARG A 43 5.33 9.81 -23.75
C ARG A 43 5.13 9.21 -22.36
N THR A 44 3.88 8.97 -21.96
CA THR A 44 3.54 8.33 -20.68
C THR A 44 4.07 6.90 -20.64
N LEU A 45 3.88 6.13 -21.72
CA LEU A 45 4.42 4.77 -21.79
C LEU A 45 5.95 4.76 -21.74
N SER A 46 6.61 5.65 -22.50
CA SER A 46 8.07 5.76 -22.51
C SER A 46 8.64 6.07 -21.11
N ARG A 47 8.00 6.97 -20.35
CA ARG A 47 8.38 7.28 -18.96
C ARG A 47 8.21 6.07 -18.04
N LEU A 48 7.10 5.34 -18.20
CA LEU A 48 6.81 4.13 -17.43
C LEU A 48 7.87 3.04 -17.69
N GLU A 49 8.21 2.79 -18.96
CA GLU A 49 9.26 1.82 -19.33
C GLU A 49 10.65 2.24 -18.86
N ALA A 50 10.90 3.54 -18.70
CA ALA A 50 12.13 4.09 -18.13
C ALA A 50 12.17 4.06 -16.59
N GLY A 51 11.12 3.59 -15.92
CA GLY A 51 11.03 3.57 -14.46
C GLY A 51 10.76 4.93 -13.82
N GLU A 52 10.29 5.91 -14.59
CA GLU A 52 9.86 7.19 -14.01
C GLU A 52 8.49 7.05 -13.34
N SER A 53 8.25 7.92 -12.34
CA SER A 53 6.95 7.96 -11.66
C SER A 53 5.80 8.24 -12.65
N THR A 54 4.74 7.45 -12.52
CA THR A 54 3.51 7.53 -13.31
C THR A 54 2.32 7.25 -12.40
N GLN A 55 1.13 7.69 -12.83
CA GLN A 55 -0.09 7.35 -12.11
C GLN A 55 -0.34 5.84 -12.16
N LEU A 56 -0.71 5.24 -11.02
CA LEU A 56 -1.01 3.81 -10.92
C LEU A 56 -2.08 3.36 -11.91
N THR A 57 -3.04 4.24 -12.24
CA THR A 57 -4.07 4.03 -13.27
C THR A 57 -3.46 3.74 -14.65
N ASN A 58 -2.35 4.39 -15.01
CA ASN A 58 -1.64 4.13 -16.27
C ASN A 58 -0.96 2.76 -16.25
N LEU A 59 -0.34 2.38 -15.13
CA LEU A 59 0.24 1.04 -14.97
C LEU A 59 -0.83 -0.04 -15.12
N VAL A 60 -1.99 0.12 -14.46
CA VAL A 60 -3.13 -0.81 -14.59
C VAL A 60 -3.59 -0.94 -16.05
N ARG A 61 -3.69 0.16 -16.79
CA ARG A 61 -4.07 0.14 -18.22
C ARG A 61 -3.05 -0.59 -19.09
N VAL A 62 -1.76 -0.38 -18.85
CA VAL A 62 -0.67 -1.05 -19.58
C VAL A 62 -0.65 -2.54 -19.27
N LEU A 63 -0.73 -2.93 -17.99
CA LEU A 63 -0.82 -4.33 -17.58
C LEU A 63 -2.04 -5.03 -18.16
N ARG A 64 -3.20 -4.35 -18.25
CA ARG A 64 -4.40 -4.88 -18.90
C ARG A 64 -4.17 -5.12 -20.40
N SER A 65 -3.54 -4.17 -21.09
CA SER A 65 -3.27 -4.28 -22.53
C SER A 65 -2.25 -5.39 -22.84
N LEU A 66 -1.34 -5.66 -21.90
CA LEU A 66 -0.41 -6.79 -21.95
C LEU A 66 -0.98 -8.09 -21.38
N GLU A 67 -2.26 -8.15 -21.01
CA GLU A 67 -2.89 -9.35 -20.41
C GLU A 67 -2.20 -9.84 -19.11
N LEU A 68 -1.50 -8.95 -18.39
CA LEU A 68 -0.78 -9.24 -17.15
C LEU A 68 -1.54 -8.81 -15.89
N LEU A 69 -2.76 -8.28 -16.04
CA LEU A 69 -3.51 -7.70 -14.92
C LEU A 69 -3.81 -8.73 -13.81
N GLY A 70 -3.99 -10.00 -14.16
CA GLY A 70 -4.21 -11.08 -13.19
C GLY A 70 -3.03 -11.30 -12.22
N ASN A 71 -1.83 -10.87 -12.57
CA ASN A 71 -0.66 -10.99 -11.69
C ASN A 71 -0.72 -10.08 -10.46
N LEU A 72 -1.69 -9.15 -10.41
CA LEU A 72 -1.90 -8.32 -9.22
C LEU A 72 -2.27 -9.13 -7.98
N ASP A 73 -2.92 -10.29 -8.13
CA ASP A 73 -3.24 -11.19 -7.01
C ASP A 73 -1.97 -11.79 -6.38
N ALA A 74 -0.91 -11.98 -7.17
CA ALA A 74 0.39 -12.40 -6.66
C ALA A 74 1.19 -11.23 -6.09
N LEU A 75 1.03 -10.03 -6.65
CA LEU A 75 1.72 -8.81 -6.19
C LEU A 75 1.19 -8.35 -4.83
N VAL A 76 -0.13 -8.36 -4.65
CA VAL A 76 -0.82 -7.96 -3.42
C VAL A 76 -1.85 -9.04 -3.10
N PRO A 77 -1.44 -10.12 -2.41
CA PRO A 77 -2.35 -11.22 -2.10
C PRO A 77 -3.51 -10.74 -1.21
N PRO A 78 -4.72 -11.30 -1.39
CA PRO A 78 -5.85 -10.98 -0.53
C PRO A 78 -5.51 -11.32 0.93
N PRO A 79 -5.98 -10.51 1.89
CA PRO A 79 -5.74 -10.79 3.30
C PRO A 79 -6.40 -12.11 3.69
N ILE A 80 -5.65 -12.99 4.34
CA ILE A 80 -6.18 -14.23 4.90
C ILE A 80 -7.02 -13.87 6.13
N PRO A 81 -8.33 -14.14 6.16
CA PRO A 81 -9.17 -13.80 7.30
C PRO A 81 -8.77 -14.65 8.51
N SER A 82 -8.57 -14.00 9.66
CA SER A 82 -8.28 -14.72 10.91
C SER A 82 -9.47 -15.60 11.34
N PRO A 83 -9.24 -16.71 12.07
CA PRO A 83 -10.33 -17.56 12.57
C PRO A 83 -11.42 -16.79 13.34
N LEU A 84 -11.03 -15.73 14.06
CA LEU A 84 -11.96 -14.83 14.75
C LEU A 84 -12.77 -13.94 13.79
N GLU A 85 -12.20 -13.50 12.67
CA GLU A 85 -12.93 -12.74 11.63
C GLU A 85 -13.92 -13.59 10.85
N GLN A 86 -13.62 -14.88 10.67
CA GLN A 86 -14.54 -15.86 10.08
C GLN A 86 -15.74 -16.16 11.00
N LEU A 87 -15.55 -16.06 12.32
CA LEU A 87 -16.65 -16.16 13.31
C LEU A 87 -17.44 -14.85 13.43
N ARG A 88 -16.78 -13.71 13.23
CA ARG A 88 -17.36 -12.36 13.31
C ARG A 88 -18.04 -11.89 12.04
N THR A 89 -18.25 -12.72 11.02
CA THR A 89 -18.78 -12.33 9.69
C THR A 89 -20.21 -11.76 9.68
N LYS A 90 -20.84 -11.55 10.86
CA LYS A 90 -21.99 -10.63 11.04
C LYS A 90 -21.60 -9.18 11.40
N GLY A 91 -20.31 -8.86 11.49
CA GLY A 91 -19.78 -7.63 12.08
C GLY A 91 -18.77 -6.89 11.19
N ARG A 92 -19.10 -5.61 10.98
CA ARG A 92 -18.38 -4.49 10.33
C ARG A 92 -16.88 -4.70 10.03
N VAL A 93 -16.52 -4.69 8.74
CA VAL A 93 -15.13 -4.69 8.22
C VAL A 93 -14.36 -3.46 8.70
N ARG A 94 -13.09 -3.65 9.10
CA ARG A 94 -12.20 -2.55 9.52
C ARG A 94 -11.91 -1.61 8.35
N LYS A 95 -12.22 -0.32 8.48
CA LYS A 95 -11.98 0.72 7.45
C LYS A 95 -10.71 1.56 7.67
N ARG A 96 -10.13 1.52 8.87
CA ARG A 96 -8.94 2.29 9.23
C ARG A 96 -8.10 1.60 10.29
N ALA A 97 -6.81 1.88 10.30
CA ALA A 97 -5.99 1.59 11.45
C ALA A 97 -6.42 2.48 12.63
N SER A 98 -6.37 1.92 13.84
CA SER A 98 -6.46 2.68 15.08
C SER A 98 -5.23 2.26 15.88
N PRO A 99 -4.52 3.21 16.50
CA PRO A 99 -3.41 2.87 17.37
C PRO A 99 -3.95 1.96 18.49
N ARG A 100 -3.19 0.93 18.83
CA ARG A 100 -3.44 0.17 20.06
C ARG A 100 -3.15 1.12 21.21
N SER A 101 -4.16 1.46 21.99
CA SER A 101 -3.93 2.13 23.26
C SER A 101 -3.35 1.09 24.21
N ASP A 102 -2.03 1.08 24.40
CA ASP A 102 -1.41 0.51 25.60
C ASP A 102 -1.73 1.40 26.79
N GLN A 103 -3.02 1.52 27.13
CA GLN A 103 -3.39 1.89 28.47
C GLN A 103 -3.26 0.62 29.31
N GLY A 104 -2.05 0.42 29.85
CA GLY A 104 -1.88 -0.33 31.09
C GLY A 104 -2.83 0.24 32.16
N PRO A 105 -3.12 -0.52 33.24
CA PRO A 105 -4.11 -0.11 34.23
C PRO A 105 -3.82 1.32 34.67
N SER A 106 -4.81 2.19 34.51
CA SER A 106 -4.74 3.58 34.89
C SER A 106 -4.35 3.67 36.36
N THR A 107 -3.08 3.94 36.66
CA THR A 107 -2.71 4.52 37.94
C THR A 107 -3.39 5.87 37.95
N LYS A 108 -4.52 5.96 38.66
CA LYS A 108 -5.20 7.23 38.91
C LYS A 108 -4.14 8.22 39.42
N PRO A 109 -4.05 9.44 38.88
CA PRO A 109 -3.24 10.47 39.51
C PRO A 109 -3.80 10.66 40.93
N ASP A 110 -2.89 10.60 41.90
CA ASP A 110 -3.16 10.77 43.32
C ASP A 110 -4.07 11.99 43.55
N GLU A 111 -5.27 11.72 44.08
CA GLU A 111 -6.36 12.68 44.19
C GLU A 111 -6.19 13.46 45.49
N TRP A 112 -5.58 14.63 45.37
CA TRP A 112 -5.92 15.88 46.06
C TRP A 112 -6.26 15.82 47.56
N THR A 113 -5.37 16.33 48.41
CA THR A 113 -5.70 16.69 49.81
C THR A 113 -5.91 18.20 49.94
N TRP A 114 -7.15 18.60 50.29
CA TRP A 114 -7.46 19.96 50.76
C TRP A 114 -6.90 20.18 52.16
N GLY A 115 -6.40 21.39 52.41
CA GLY A 115 -5.95 21.82 53.72
C GLY A 115 -7.13 22.09 54.64
N ASP A 116 -7.20 21.35 55.75
CA ASP A 116 -8.02 21.72 56.88
C ASP A 116 -7.20 22.63 57.79
N GLY A 117 -7.45 23.93 57.66
CA GLY A 117 -7.20 24.86 58.75
C GLY A 117 -8.25 24.62 59.82
N GLU A 118 -7.81 24.20 61.01
CA GLU A 118 -8.23 24.68 62.33
C GLU A 118 -7.80 23.67 63.40
N GLU A 119 -6.74 24.00 64.15
CA GLU A 119 -6.69 23.68 65.58
C GLU A 119 -6.18 24.92 66.31
N GLY A 120 -7.11 25.76 66.75
CA GLY A 120 -6.90 26.55 67.94
C GLY A 120 -7.10 25.66 69.16
N ASN A 121 -6.11 25.55 70.04
CA ASN A 121 -6.33 25.48 71.48
C ASN A 121 -5.03 25.74 72.27
N ALA A 122 -5.20 26.49 73.36
CA ALA A 122 -4.32 26.79 74.49
C ALA A 122 -3.16 27.78 74.30
#